data_AF-A0A3Q9UZ07-F1
#
_entry.id   AF-A0A3Q9UZ07-F1
#
_cell.length_a   1.000
_cell.length_b   1.000
_cell.length_c   1.000
_cell.angle_alpha   90.00
_cell.angle_beta   90.00
_cell.angle_gamma   90.00
#
_symmetry.space_group_name_H-M   'P 1'
#
loop_
_entity.id
_entity.type
_entity.pdbx_description
1 polymer ?
#
loop_
_entity_poly.entity_id
_entity_poly.type
_entity_poly.pdbx_seq_one_letter_code
_entity_poly.pdbx_strand_id
1 'polypeptide(L)'
;MRDCFTDAAATERAASPTRLRAAERIHRGYRVALTVPESFARGATRSETRDLVERSIRAELAVTLGVSEREVSRRLETAQMLMEHLPLTRALLRDARIL
;
A
#
# COMPACT_ATOMS: atom_id res chain seq x y z
N MET A 1 -31.06 -18.38 -6.88
CA MET A 1 -30.29 -17.11 -6.93
C MET A 1 -29.30 -17.27 -8.07
N ARG A 2 -29.27 -16.31 -9.00
CA ARG A 2 -28.61 -16.44 -10.32
C ARG A 2 -27.08 -16.32 -10.15
N ASP A 3 -26.30 -17.19 -10.80
CA ASP A 3 -24.81 -17.30 -10.77
C ASP A 3 -24.05 -16.08 -11.34
N CYS A 4 -24.62 -14.87 -11.27
CA CYS A 4 -24.12 -13.68 -11.96
C CYS A 4 -22.69 -13.27 -11.60
N PHE A 5 -22.13 -13.78 -10.50
CA PHE A 5 -20.79 -13.41 -10.02
C PHE A 5 -19.86 -14.62 -9.84
N THR A 6 -20.27 -15.82 -10.21
CA THR A 6 -19.49 -17.04 -9.92
C THR A 6 -18.16 -17.04 -10.67
N ASP A 7 -18.18 -16.70 -11.96
CA ASP A 7 -16.97 -16.58 -12.79
C ASP A 7 -16.08 -15.40 -12.36
N ALA A 8 -16.71 -14.26 -12.03
CA ALA A 8 -15.99 -13.09 -11.52
C ALA A 8 -15.28 -13.41 -10.19
N ALA A 9 -15.98 -14.06 -9.26
CA ALA A 9 -15.42 -14.45 -7.97
C ALA A 9 -14.33 -15.53 -8.12
N ALA A 10 -14.47 -16.46 -9.06
CA ALA A 10 -13.42 -17.44 -9.36
C ALA A 10 -12.14 -16.75 -9.87
N THR A 11 -12.29 -15.80 -10.80
CA THR A 11 -11.18 -15.01 -11.34
C THR A 11 -10.49 -14.19 -10.25
N GLU A 12 -11.27 -13.51 -9.40
CA GLU A 12 -10.75 -12.69 -8.30
C GLU A 12 -9.98 -13.54 -7.27
N ARG A 13 -10.49 -14.72 -6.93
CA ARG A 13 -9.78 -15.66 -6.04
C ARG A 13 -8.49 -16.17 -6.67
N ALA A 14 -8.50 -16.50 -7.96
CA ALA A 14 -7.29 -16.94 -8.67
C ALA A 14 -6.22 -15.84 -8.73
N ALA A 15 -6.61 -14.58 -8.90
CA ALA A 15 -5.69 -13.44 -8.93
C ALA A 15 -5.22 -12.98 -7.53
N SER A 16 -5.95 -13.33 -6.47
CA SER A 16 -5.72 -12.84 -5.11
C SER A 16 -4.29 -13.07 -4.60
N PRO A 17 -3.66 -14.26 -4.72
CA PRO A 17 -2.29 -14.46 -4.26
C PRO A 17 -1.27 -13.56 -4.96
N THR A 18 -1.43 -13.35 -6.26
CA THR A 18 -0.56 -12.47 -7.04
C THR A 18 -0.70 -11.01 -6.60
N ARG A 19 -1.95 -10.55 -6.37
CA ARG A 19 -2.20 -9.20 -5.87
C ARG A 19 -1.67 -8.99 -4.46
N LEU A 20 -1.78 -9.99 -3.58
CA LEU A 20 -1.22 -9.94 -2.24
C LEU A 20 0.30 -9.79 -2.28
N ARG A 21 1.00 -10.59 -3.10
CA ARG A 21 2.46 -10.47 -3.29
C ARG A 21 2.88 -9.12 -3.88
N ALA A 22 2.07 -8.57 -4.79
CA ALA A 22 2.32 -7.24 -5.32
C ALA A 22 2.18 -6.15 -4.24
N ALA A 23 1.14 -6.24 -3.41
CA ALA A 23 0.95 -5.33 -2.28
C ALA A 23 2.11 -5.41 -1.28
N GLU A 24 2.55 -6.62 -0.91
CA GLU A 24 3.71 -6.84 -0.04
C GLU A 24 4.99 -6.16 -0.58
N ARG A 25 5.27 -6.33 -1.88
CA ARG A 25 6.45 -5.70 -2.52
C ARG A 25 6.36 -4.18 -2.53
N ILE A 26 5.19 -3.63 -2.85
CA ILE A 26 4.94 -2.18 -2.85
C ILE A 26 5.14 -1.64 -1.43
N HIS A 27 4.54 -2.28 -0.42
CA HIS A 27 4.68 -1.89 0.98
C HIS A 27 6.15 -1.92 1.43
N ARG A 28 6.87 -3.00 1.13
CA ARG A 28 8.29 -3.12 1.46
C ARG A 28 9.12 -2.03 0.79
N GLY A 29 8.90 -1.76 -0.49
CA GLY A 29 9.59 -0.70 -1.22
C GLY A 29 9.32 0.68 -0.60
N TYR A 30 8.06 0.98 -0.30
CA TYR A 30 7.65 2.22 0.36
C TYR A 30 8.30 2.39 1.74
N ARG A 31 8.28 1.33 2.57
CA ARG A 31 8.96 1.27 3.87
C ARG A 31 10.45 1.59 3.76
N VAL A 32 11.14 1.03 2.76
CA VAL A 32 12.56 1.29 2.52
C VAL A 32 12.78 2.73 2.07
N ALA A 33 11.96 3.26 1.17
CA ALA A 33 12.06 4.63 0.69
C ALA A 33 11.94 5.65 1.84
N LEU A 34 11.05 5.41 2.80
CA LEU A 34 10.90 6.25 4.00
C LEU A 34 12.14 6.27 4.91
N THR A 35 13.07 5.32 4.78
CA THR A 35 14.32 5.30 5.57
C THR A 35 15.44 6.16 4.98
N VAL A 36 15.27 6.66 3.76
CA VAL A 36 16.26 7.50 3.05
C VAL A 36 15.62 8.79 2.50
N PRO A 37 14.98 9.60 3.37
CA PRO A 37 14.20 10.77 2.95
C PRO A 37 15.01 11.80 2.14
N GLU A 38 16.33 11.86 2.35
CA GLU A 38 17.25 12.76 1.65
C GLU A 38 17.38 12.44 0.15
N SER A 39 17.01 11.23 -0.27
CA SER A 39 16.91 10.85 -1.68
C SER A 39 15.67 11.44 -2.35
N PHE A 40 14.64 11.79 -1.58
CA PHE A 40 13.32 12.20 -2.08
C PHE A 40 12.97 13.66 -1.83
N ALA A 41 13.57 14.30 -0.82
CA ALA A 41 13.35 15.72 -0.51
C ALA A 41 14.59 16.37 0.12
N ARG A 42 15.47 16.94 -0.70
CA ARG A 42 16.61 17.74 -0.21
C ARG A 42 16.19 19.18 0.06
N GLY A 43 16.61 19.72 1.20
CA GLY A 43 16.53 21.16 1.49
C GLY A 43 15.20 21.69 2.03
N ALA A 44 14.24 20.83 2.40
CA ALA A 44 12.96 21.25 2.99
C ALA A 44 13.03 21.28 4.55
N THR A 45 12.22 22.12 5.20
CA THR A 45 12.10 22.10 6.67
C THR A 45 11.44 20.81 7.15
N ARG A 46 11.74 20.33 8.37
CA ARG A 46 11.36 18.98 8.85
C ARG A 46 9.88 18.61 8.64
N SER A 47 8.95 19.54 8.78
CA SER A 47 7.51 19.35 8.54
C SER A 47 7.16 19.31 7.06
N GLU A 48 7.76 20.20 6.25
CA GLU A 48 7.63 20.18 4.79
C GLU A 48 8.28 18.93 4.19
N THR A 49 9.36 18.44 4.81
CA THR A 49 10.10 17.26 4.36
C THR A 49 9.21 16.03 4.36
N ARG A 50 8.35 15.80 5.36
CA ARG A 50 7.55 14.55 5.43
C ARG A 50 6.54 14.46 4.30
N ASP A 51 5.69 15.47 4.15
CA ASP A 51 4.67 15.49 3.08
C ASP A 51 5.32 15.52 1.70
N LEU A 52 6.45 16.21 1.56
CA LEU A 52 7.22 16.25 0.32
C LEU A 52 7.86 14.89 0.01
N VAL A 53 8.48 14.22 0.98
CA VAL A 53 9.05 12.87 0.82
C VAL A 53 7.96 11.89 0.40
N GLU A 54 6.83 11.86 1.11
CA GLU A 54 5.73 10.94 0.80
C GLU A 54 5.11 11.23 -0.58
N ARG A 55 5.07 12.49 -1.02
CA ARG A 55 4.64 12.87 -2.37
C ARG A 55 5.67 12.46 -3.43
N SER A 56 6.95 12.73 -3.22
CA SER A 56 8.04 12.36 -4.12
C SER A 56 8.13 10.84 -4.31
N ILE A 57 8.00 10.06 -3.24
CA ILE A 57 7.98 8.58 -3.31
C ILE A 57 6.80 8.12 -4.18
N ARG A 58 5.62 8.70 -4.01
CA ARG A 58 4.44 8.36 -4.82
C ARG A 58 4.63 8.72 -6.30
N ALA A 59 5.23 9.87 -6.58
CA ALA A 59 5.55 10.29 -7.94
C ALA A 59 6.55 9.34 -8.61
N GLU A 60 7.62 8.95 -7.91
CA GLU A 60 8.62 8.00 -8.45
C GLU A 60 8.03 6.62 -8.70
N LEU A 61 7.19 6.12 -7.78
CA LEU A 61 6.46 4.87 -7.97
C LEU A 61 5.50 4.96 -9.16
N ALA A 62 4.83 6.10 -9.35
CA ALA A 62 3.89 6.32 -10.45
C ALA A 62 4.59 6.25 -11.80
N VAL A 63 5.75 6.92 -11.91
CA VAL A 63 6.63 6.86 -13.09
C VAL A 63 7.09 5.43 -13.34
N THR A 64 7.62 4.76 -12.32
CA THR A 64 8.16 3.39 -12.43
C THR A 64 7.11 2.38 -12.87
N LEU A 65 5.87 2.53 -12.38
CA LEU A 65 4.76 1.63 -12.69
C LEU A 65 4.00 2.01 -13.97
N GLY A 66 4.26 3.20 -14.54
CA GLY A 66 3.51 3.72 -15.69
C GLY A 66 2.03 3.99 -15.36
N VAL A 67 1.72 4.42 -14.13
CA VAL A 67 0.35 4.70 -13.67
C VAL A 67 0.25 6.09 -13.03
N SER A 68 -0.97 6.54 -12.73
CA SER A 68 -1.17 7.81 -12.03
C SER A 68 -0.75 7.74 -10.55
N GLU A 69 -0.36 8.88 -9.97
CA GLU A 69 -0.13 9.00 -8.52
C GLU A 69 -1.35 8.61 -7.67
N ARG A 70 -2.57 8.82 -8.20
CA ARG A 70 -3.81 8.41 -7.54
C ARG A 70 -3.92 6.89 -7.45
N GLU A 71 -3.53 6.18 -8.51
CA GLU A 71 -3.49 4.72 -8.53
C GLU A 71 -2.43 4.19 -7.56
N VAL A 72 -1.24 4.81 -7.54
CA VAL A 72 -0.20 4.48 -6.54
C VAL A 72 -0.70 4.69 -5.12
N SER A 73 -1.37 5.82 -4.85
CA SER A 73 -1.92 6.12 -3.52
C SER A 73 -2.89 5.04 -3.06
N ARG A 74 -3.82 4.61 -3.93
CA ARG A 74 -4.76 3.50 -3.63
C ARG A 74 -4.05 2.17 -3.37
N ARG A 75 -3.02 1.86 -4.16
CA ARG A 75 -2.22 0.65 -3.96
C ARG A 75 -1.45 0.69 -2.65
N LEU A 76 -0.89 1.83 -2.27
CA LEU A 76 -0.20 2.02 -1.00
C LEU A 76 -1.16 1.91 0.19
N GLU A 77 -2.33 2.55 0.13
CA GLU A 77 -3.38 2.42 1.15
C GLU A 77 -3.77 0.95 1.34
N THR A 78 -4.01 0.23 0.23
CA THR A 78 -4.33 -1.20 0.27
C THR A 78 -3.18 -2.02 0.88
N ALA A 79 -1.95 -1.71 0.50
CA ALA A 79 -0.77 -2.43 0.98
C ALA A 79 -0.51 -2.19 2.47
N GLN A 80 -0.65 -0.96 2.96
CA GLN A 80 -0.58 -0.63 4.40
C GLN A 80 -1.70 -1.32 5.18
N MET A 81 -2.92 -1.29 4.65
CA MET A 81 -4.05 -1.99 5.27
C MET A 81 -3.77 -3.49 5.42
N LEU A 82 -3.22 -4.15 4.40
CA LEU A 82 -2.94 -5.59 4.43
C LEU A 82 -1.72 -5.94 5.30
N MET A 83 -0.65 -5.14 5.26
CA MET A 83 0.64 -5.48 5.88
C MET A 83 0.80 -4.92 7.30
N GLU A 84 0.09 -3.84 7.66
CA GLU A 84 0.22 -3.17 8.96
C GLU A 84 -1.07 -3.26 9.76
N HIS A 85 -2.16 -2.71 9.22
CA HIS A 85 -3.39 -2.55 9.98
C HIS A 85 -4.10 -3.88 10.24
N LEU A 86 -4.25 -4.74 9.22
CA LEU A 86 -4.96 -6.00 9.38
C LEU A 86 -4.26 -6.94 10.38
N PRO A 87 -2.93 -7.15 10.36
CA PRO A 87 -2.25 -7.93 11.39
C PRO A 87 -2.42 -7.34 12.80
N LEU A 88 -2.31 -6.02 12.94
CA LEU A 88 -2.51 -5.33 14.21
C LEU A 88 -3.93 -5.53 14.73
N THR A 89 -4.95 -5.28 13.89
CA THR A 89 -6.35 -5.46 14.24
C THR A 89 -6.65 -6.90 14.62
N ARG A 90 -6.10 -7.89 13.90
CA ARG A 90 -6.24 -9.31 14.25
C ARG A 90 -5.64 -9.64 15.60
N ALA A 91 -4.47 -9.10 15.93
CA ALA A 91 -3.87 -9.27 17.25
C ALA A 91 -4.73 -8.63 18.35
N LEU A 92 -5.22 -7.41 18.14
CA LEU A 92 -6.08 -6.72 19.10
C LEU A 92 -7.41 -7.43 19.33
N LEU A 93 -8.05 -7.96 18.27
CA LEU A 93 -9.27 -8.77 18.38
C LEU A 93 -9.02 -10.08 19.14
N ARG A 94 -7.94 -10.80 18.81
CA ARG A 94 -7.54 -12.03 19.51
C ARG A 94 -7.33 -11.78 21.00
N ASP A 95 -6.74 -10.64 21.34
CA ASP A 95 -6.44 -10.25 22.71
C ASP A 95 -7.63 -9.55 23.41
N ALA A 96 -8.82 -9.52 22.79
CA ALA A 96 -10.04 -8.86 23.28
C ALA A 96 -9.87 -7.38 23.67
N ARG A 97 -8.95 -6.68 22.98
CA ARG A 97 -8.63 -5.26 23.24
C ARG A 97 -9.50 -4.28 22.45
N ILE A 98 -10.21 -4.78 21.43
CA ILE A 98 -11.16 -4.05 20.58
C ILE A 98 -12.36 -4.95 20.28
N LEU A 99 -13.47 -4.35 19.82
CA LEU A 99 -14.75 -5.00 19.53
C LEU A 99 -15.05 -5.02 18.02
#